data_AF-A0A1W9L6B8-F1
#
_entry.id   AF-A0A1W9L6B8-F1
#
_cell.length_a   1.000
_cell.length_b   1.000
_cell.length_c   1.000
_cell.angle_alpha   90.00
_cell.angle_beta   90.00
_cell.angle_gamma   90.00
#
_symmetry.space_group_name_H-M   'P 1'
#
loop_
_entity.id
_entity.type
_entity.pdbx_description
1 polymer ?
#
loop_
_entity_poly.entity_id
_entity_poly.type
_entity_poly.pdbx_seq_one_letter_code
_entity_poly.pdbx_strand_id
1 'polypeptide(L)'
;MATSRRTENLTLAEQLLTETYRFEFYQGVKLIEQIINGPLPESDELSEELFETIKCFRKLAGITLPMGDSREPSHDRVHFRSAVKMDFPASDVEALFPPTVVQQQPILEVNFMGLAGAHGPLPPPYTELIRERVWHGDTTLRDFLDVFNNRLISLLYKARQRQRIGLEVRMPWDSEFARHLLMLLGLGTSRLQSRMQIEDHALLFYTGLFVHQARSLSALENLLRDFFQIQVVSEPCLGQWWNLPEEEYTHLGISGQNQILGQTALIGTRVWAQQSKFALHLGPIGLVQFLDFLPIGWGFMPLCELTHLWVGPELDFEITLTLKAKEIPETYLSTQKGGRLGWTSWLKVKEFKKDAQIRLLPHLVIGKKEKYSFSLLGLLPEDELRVVLNQMTVHDLPRHTIVVKQETMGDSLFLIQNGSVQVLREEQDGSQRILGNLKEGDFFGEMALLTGRPRSATVVTTTDCKILELSKRQLTDLMQKYPRIEQMLQTYYKRRVSQ
;
A
#
# COMPACT_ATOMS: atom_id res chain seq x y z
N MET A 1 10.67 52.98 9.11
CA MET A 1 9.56 52.52 8.24
C MET A 1 10.14 52.40 6.84
N ALA A 2 10.36 51.25 6.20
CA ALA A 2 9.86 49.90 6.40
C ALA A 2 10.98 48.88 6.14
N THR A 3 11.24 48.02 7.13
CA THR A 3 12.16 46.87 7.08
C THR A 3 11.39 45.69 7.67
N SER A 4 10.90 44.78 6.82
CA SER A 4 10.52 43.39 7.12
C SER A 4 9.50 42.88 6.10
N ARG A 5 9.66 41.64 5.63
CA ARG A 5 8.69 40.82 4.87
C ARG A 5 8.72 40.89 3.34
N ARG A 6 9.86 40.52 2.75
CA ARG A 6 9.92 39.90 1.41
C ARG A 6 10.87 38.69 1.34
N THR A 7 11.10 38.04 2.47
CA THR A 7 11.58 36.65 2.53
C THR A 7 10.33 35.76 2.52
N GLU A 8 9.62 35.77 1.39
CA GLU A 8 8.62 34.74 1.09
C GLU A 8 9.39 33.47 0.72
N ASN A 9 8.94 32.34 1.26
CA ASN A 9 9.70 31.10 1.35
C ASN A 9 10.17 30.59 -0.02
N LEU A 10 11.43 30.83 -0.37
CA LEU A 10 12.09 30.06 -1.41
C LEU A 10 11.91 28.58 -1.09
N THR A 11 11.41 27.79 -2.03
CA THR A 11 11.32 26.35 -1.87
C THR A 11 12.72 25.78 -1.63
N LEU A 12 12.86 24.69 -0.88
CA LEU A 12 14.18 24.08 -0.59
C LEU A 12 14.99 23.79 -1.87
N ALA A 13 14.31 23.57 -3.00
CA ALA A 13 14.92 23.40 -4.31
C ALA A 13 15.54 24.71 -4.84
N GLU A 14 14.87 25.85 -4.67
CA GLU A 14 15.40 27.15 -5.07
C GLU A 14 16.57 27.59 -4.18
N GLN A 15 16.49 27.31 -2.88
CA GLN A 15 17.60 27.53 -1.95
C GLN A 15 18.83 26.69 -2.34
N LEU A 16 18.64 25.45 -2.80
CA LEU A 16 19.74 24.61 -3.25
C LEU A 16 20.45 25.19 -4.49
N LEU A 17 19.68 25.79 -5.41
CA LEU A 17 20.21 26.36 -6.66
C LEU A 17 20.83 27.75 -6.47
N THR A 18 20.39 28.50 -5.46
CA THR A 18 20.87 29.88 -5.20
C THR A 18 21.92 29.96 -4.09
N GLU A 19 21.79 29.14 -3.04
CA GLU A 19 22.63 29.14 -1.84
C GLU A 19 23.10 27.71 -1.50
N THR A 20 23.75 27.04 -2.46
CA THR A 20 24.15 25.62 -2.34
C THR A 20 25.02 25.33 -1.09
N TYR A 21 25.85 26.29 -0.68
CA TYR A 21 26.75 26.21 0.48
C TYR A 21 26.04 26.04 1.83
N ARG A 22 24.72 26.25 1.90
CA ARG A 22 23.95 26.09 3.16
C ARG A 22 23.59 24.64 3.46
N PHE A 23 23.74 23.75 2.48
CA PHE A 23 23.36 22.35 2.61
C PHE A 23 24.57 21.46 2.86
N GLU A 24 24.40 20.49 3.77
CA GLU A 24 25.36 19.39 3.88
C GLU A 24 25.28 18.51 2.62
N PHE A 25 26.39 17.86 2.26
CA PHE A 25 26.49 17.01 1.07
C PHE A 25 25.32 16.01 0.93
N TYR A 26 25.03 15.25 1.99
CA TYR A 26 23.97 14.22 1.94
C TYR A 26 22.57 14.82 1.80
N GLN A 27 22.36 16.02 2.36
CA GLN A 27 21.09 16.75 2.24
C GLN A 27 20.92 17.26 0.81
N GLY A 28 21.98 17.85 0.23
CA GLY A 28 21.99 18.34 -1.15
C GLY A 28 21.70 17.22 -2.15
N VAL A 29 22.41 16.08 -2.05
CA VAL A 29 22.18 14.93 -2.95
C VAL A 29 20.76 14.38 -2.80
N LYS A 30 20.25 14.24 -1.57
CA LYS A 30 18.88 13.77 -1.34
C LYS A 30 17.84 14.70 -1.96
N LEU A 31 18.01 16.01 -1.81
CA LEU A 31 17.11 16.99 -2.43
C LEU A 31 17.14 16.90 -3.95
N ILE A 32 18.32 16.71 -4.56
CA ILE A 32 18.43 16.49 -6.01
C ILE A 32 17.67 15.22 -6.42
N GLU A 33 17.85 14.10 -5.72
CA GLU A 33 17.13 12.87 -6.04
C GLU A 33 15.60 13.00 -5.85
N GLN A 34 15.15 13.78 -4.86
CA GLN A 34 13.74 14.10 -4.67
C GLN A 34 13.18 14.99 -5.79
N ILE A 35 13.95 15.98 -6.26
CA ILE A 35 13.56 16.84 -7.39
C ILE A 35 13.42 16.02 -8.68
N ILE A 36 14.31 15.05 -8.89
CA ILE A 36 14.25 14.12 -10.04
C ILE A 36 13.01 13.22 -9.97
N ASN A 37 12.64 12.73 -8.77
CA ASN A 37 11.57 11.73 -8.59
C ASN A 37 10.18 12.31 -8.24
N GLY A 38 10.06 13.58 -7.84
CA GLY A 38 8.81 14.19 -7.35
C GLY A 38 7.84 14.69 -8.45
N PRO A 39 6.58 15.04 -8.11
CA PRO A 39 5.59 15.62 -9.05
C PRO A 39 5.94 17.06 -9.46
N LEU A 40 5.62 17.49 -10.70
CA LEU A 40 5.96 18.83 -11.23
C LEU A 40 5.29 19.88 -10.31
N PRO A 41 6.03 20.88 -9.79
CA PRO A 41 5.37 22.04 -9.17
C PRO A 41 4.55 22.79 -10.23
N GLU A 42 3.44 23.39 -9.83
CA GLU A 42 2.61 24.22 -10.70
C GLU A 42 3.37 25.50 -11.09
N SER A 43 3.17 25.98 -12.32
CA SER A 43 3.97 27.06 -12.94
C SER A 43 3.86 28.43 -12.26
N ASP A 44 2.92 28.60 -11.33
CA ASP A 44 2.60 29.90 -10.73
C ASP A 44 3.51 30.28 -9.54
N GLU A 45 4.34 29.36 -9.03
CA GLU A 45 5.14 29.58 -7.81
C GLU A 45 6.66 29.80 -8.04
N LEU A 46 7.18 29.58 -9.25
CA LEU A 46 8.63 29.56 -9.52
C LEU A 46 9.04 30.55 -10.62
N SER A 47 10.29 31.04 -10.57
CA SER A 47 10.84 31.81 -11.70
C SER A 47 10.99 30.93 -12.95
N GLU A 48 10.79 31.51 -14.14
CA GLU A 48 10.85 30.77 -15.42
C GLU A 48 12.17 29.99 -15.59
N GLU A 49 13.29 30.55 -15.14
CA GLU A 49 14.62 29.91 -15.18
C GLU A 49 14.72 28.68 -14.27
N LEU A 50 14.14 28.74 -13.06
CA LEU A 50 14.12 27.63 -12.10
C LEU A 50 13.18 26.52 -12.58
N PHE A 51 12.06 26.88 -13.20
CA PHE A 51 11.12 25.93 -13.77
C PHE A 51 11.73 25.14 -14.94
N GLU A 52 12.44 25.80 -15.86
CA GLU A 52 13.17 25.12 -16.94
C GLU A 52 14.32 24.25 -16.40
N THR A 53 15.01 24.71 -15.36
CA THR A 53 16.05 23.93 -14.68
C THR A 53 15.47 22.63 -14.09
N ILE A 54 14.37 22.71 -13.35
CA ILE A 54 13.68 21.56 -12.75
C ILE A 54 13.16 20.60 -13.84
N LYS A 55 12.67 21.10 -14.98
CA LYS A 55 12.31 20.26 -16.13
C LYS A 55 13.52 19.48 -16.66
N CYS A 56 14.69 20.10 -16.75
CA CYS A 56 15.90 19.43 -17.19
C CYS A 56 16.35 18.35 -16.20
N PHE A 57 16.27 18.59 -14.89
CA PHE A 57 16.50 17.55 -13.87
C PHE A 57 15.53 16.36 -14.02
N ARG A 58 14.27 16.60 -14.39
CA ARG A 58 13.26 15.53 -14.58
C ARG A 58 13.42 14.73 -15.86
N LYS A 59 13.98 15.31 -16.92
CA LYS A 59 14.31 14.53 -18.13
C LYS A 59 15.29 13.39 -17.83
N LEU A 60 16.03 13.47 -16.72
CA LEU A 60 16.93 12.41 -16.24
C LEU A 60 16.19 11.29 -15.49
N ALA A 61 14.92 11.49 -15.10
CA ALA A 61 14.09 10.46 -14.51
C ALA A 61 13.82 9.35 -15.54
N GLY A 62 14.36 8.15 -15.28
CA GLY A 62 14.24 6.97 -16.16
C GLY A 62 15.47 6.70 -17.04
N ILE A 63 16.35 7.69 -17.24
CA ILE A 63 17.60 7.53 -18.01
C ILE A 63 18.78 7.18 -17.10
N THR A 64 18.77 7.70 -15.86
CA THR A 64 19.88 7.57 -14.90
C THR A 64 19.52 6.72 -13.69
N LEU A 65 20.48 5.90 -13.27
CA LEU A 65 20.37 5.01 -12.11
C LEU A 65 20.57 5.78 -10.79
N PRO A 66 20.00 5.28 -9.68
CA PRO A 66 20.29 5.79 -8.34
C PRO A 66 21.81 5.82 -8.07
N MET A 67 22.25 6.77 -7.22
CA MET A 67 23.68 7.02 -7.00
C MET A 67 24.46 5.76 -6.64
N GLY A 68 25.51 5.48 -7.40
CA GLY A 68 26.43 4.37 -7.13
C GLY A 68 25.88 2.98 -7.44
N ASP A 69 24.67 2.85 -8.02
CA ASP A 69 24.18 1.60 -8.61
C ASP A 69 24.75 1.34 -10.00
N SER A 70 25.14 2.41 -10.72
CA SER A 70 25.79 2.24 -12.02
C SER A 70 27.20 1.67 -11.90
N ARG A 71 27.62 0.91 -12.92
CA ARG A 71 29.04 0.59 -13.16
C ARG A 71 29.77 1.72 -13.90
N GLU A 72 29.03 2.49 -14.69
CA GLU A 72 29.53 3.59 -15.49
C GLU A 72 29.11 4.94 -14.89
N PRO A 73 30.06 5.85 -14.61
CA PRO A 73 29.76 7.16 -14.03
C PRO A 73 28.77 8.01 -14.85
N SER A 74 28.70 7.78 -16.17
CA SER A 74 27.79 8.44 -17.12
C SER A 74 26.32 8.03 -16.98
N HIS A 75 25.99 7.05 -16.15
CA HIS A 75 24.60 6.67 -15.86
C HIS A 75 24.18 7.01 -14.43
N ASP A 76 25.05 7.57 -13.59
CA ASP A 76 24.67 8.08 -12.26
C ASP A 76 23.83 9.37 -12.39
N ARG A 77 22.91 9.62 -11.45
CA ARG A 77 22.02 10.80 -11.49
C ARG A 77 22.73 12.16 -11.33
N VAL A 78 23.89 12.18 -10.70
CA VAL A 78 24.71 13.38 -10.42
C VAL A 78 26.16 13.03 -10.68
N HIS A 79 26.87 13.96 -11.31
CA HIS A 79 28.31 13.90 -11.46
C HIS A 79 28.98 14.73 -10.35
N PHE A 80 29.86 14.13 -9.56
CA PHE A 80 30.61 14.86 -8.53
C PHE A 80 31.94 15.34 -9.07
N ARG A 81 32.23 16.63 -8.85
CA ARG A 81 33.50 17.28 -9.15
C ARG A 81 34.16 17.71 -7.84
N SER A 82 35.48 17.61 -7.75
CA SER A 82 36.20 18.17 -6.60
C SER A 82 36.63 19.61 -6.85
N ALA A 83 36.35 20.50 -5.89
CA ALA A 83 36.89 21.86 -5.90
C ALA A 83 38.39 21.84 -5.58
N VAL A 84 39.23 22.14 -6.59
CA VAL A 84 40.69 22.20 -6.42
C VAL A 84 41.10 23.59 -5.97
N LYS A 85 40.97 23.85 -4.66
CA LYS A 85 41.37 25.12 -4.04
C LYS A 85 42.34 24.92 -2.88
N MET A 86 43.00 26.01 -2.50
CA MET A 86 43.98 26.06 -1.39
C MET A 86 43.42 26.77 -0.14
N ASP A 87 42.18 27.25 -0.21
CA ASP A 87 41.46 27.85 0.91
C ASP A 87 40.77 26.80 1.77
N PHE A 88 40.39 27.20 2.98
CA PHE A 88 39.61 26.35 3.86
C PHE A 88 38.12 26.48 3.48
N PRO A 89 37.46 25.39 3.07
CA PRO A 89 36.06 25.46 2.62
C PRO A 89 35.12 25.71 3.80
N ALA A 90 34.09 26.54 3.59
CA ALA A 90 33.09 26.84 4.61
C ALA A 90 31.98 25.78 4.72
N SER A 91 31.83 24.92 3.70
CA SER A 91 30.82 23.87 3.62
C SER A 91 31.27 22.71 2.73
N ASP A 92 30.59 21.56 2.82
CA ASP A 92 30.90 20.36 2.04
C ASP A 92 30.64 20.52 0.53
N VAL A 93 29.71 21.40 0.16
CA VAL A 93 29.25 21.60 -1.22
C VAL A 93 29.54 23.04 -1.64
N GLU A 94 30.25 23.21 -2.74
CA GLU A 94 30.62 24.53 -3.25
C GLU A 94 29.56 25.10 -4.17
N ALA A 95 29.18 24.33 -5.20
CA ALA A 95 28.29 24.78 -6.25
C ALA A 95 27.54 23.61 -6.89
N LEU A 96 26.34 23.90 -7.39
CA LEU A 96 25.56 22.99 -8.21
C LEU A 96 25.39 23.59 -9.61
N PHE A 97 25.91 22.90 -10.61
CA PHE A 97 25.72 23.27 -12.01
C PHE A 97 24.56 22.47 -12.62
N PRO A 98 23.53 23.13 -13.18
CA PRO A 98 22.39 22.45 -13.76
C PRO A 98 22.78 21.76 -15.08
N PRO A 99 22.02 20.72 -15.49
CA PRO A 99 22.26 20.00 -16.73
C PRO A 99 22.14 20.93 -17.96
N THR A 100 23.11 20.84 -18.87
CA THR A 100 23.21 21.65 -20.09
C THR A 100 23.08 20.75 -21.33
N VAL A 101 22.81 21.30 -22.52
CA VAL A 101 22.62 20.53 -23.77
C VAL A 101 23.78 19.57 -24.09
N VAL A 102 25.02 19.92 -23.70
CA VAL A 102 26.23 19.10 -23.90
C VAL A 102 26.45 18.10 -22.77
N GLN A 103 26.05 18.45 -21.54
CA GLN A 103 26.27 17.65 -20.34
C GLN A 103 24.94 17.35 -19.68
N GLN A 104 24.42 16.16 -19.97
CA GLN A 104 23.06 15.77 -19.60
C GLN A 104 22.86 15.68 -18.09
N GLN A 105 23.91 15.44 -17.31
CA GLN A 105 23.83 15.29 -15.85
C GLN A 105 24.17 16.60 -15.11
N PRO A 106 23.54 16.88 -13.96
CA PRO A 106 23.96 17.93 -13.06
C PRO A 106 25.34 17.63 -12.46
N ILE A 107 26.16 18.68 -12.29
CA ILE A 107 27.47 18.58 -11.66
C ILE A 107 27.41 19.19 -10.27
N LEU A 108 27.70 18.39 -9.25
CA LEU A 108 27.84 18.87 -7.88
C LEU A 108 29.32 19.02 -7.55
N GLU A 109 29.76 20.24 -7.30
CA GLU A 109 31.13 20.53 -6.88
C GLU A 109 31.23 20.41 -5.36
N VAL A 110 32.12 19.54 -4.88
CA VAL A 110 32.29 19.23 -3.47
C VAL A 110 33.70 19.57 -2.98
N ASN A 111 33.78 19.96 -1.71
CA ASN A 111 34.99 20.44 -1.07
C ASN A 111 35.75 19.36 -0.28
N PHE A 112 35.24 18.13 -0.22
CA PHE A 112 35.82 17.02 0.53
C PHE A 112 36.16 15.84 -0.39
N MET A 113 37.04 14.94 0.09
CA MET A 113 37.48 13.73 -0.65
C MET A 113 38.12 14.01 -2.02
N GLY A 114 38.60 15.24 -2.26
CA GLY A 114 39.36 15.60 -3.45
C GLY A 114 40.76 15.02 -3.43
N LEU A 115 41.23 14.48 -4.56
CA LEU A 115 42.62 14.03 -4.70
C LEU A 115 43.62 15.20 -4.70
N ALA A 116 43.22 16.37 -5.21
CA ALA A 116 44.00 17.61 -5.26
C ALA A 116 43.28 18.73 -4.50
N GLY A 117 44.02 19.73 -4.02
CA GLY A 117 43.51 20.81 -3.15
C GLY A 117 44.13 20.78 -1.75
N ALA A 118 43.65 21.68 -0.87
CA ALA A 118 44.18 21.84 0.50
C ALA A 118 44.09 20.57 1.35
N HIS A 119 43.07 19.74 1.11
CA HIS A 119 42.80 18.50 1.85
C HIS A 119 43.12 17.22 1.07
N GLY A 120 43.71 17.37 -0.12
CA GLY A 120 44.02 16.24 -0.99
C GLY A 120 45.34 15.54 -0.63
N PRO A 121 45.47 14.22 -0.87
CA PRO A 121 46.71 13.48 -0.67
C PRO A 121 47.81 13.85 -1.68
N LEU A 122 47.46 14.50 -2.80
CA LEU A 122 48.45 14.88 -3.80
C LEU A 122 49.37 16.00 -3.29
N PRO A 123 50.69 15.93 -3.58
CA PRO A 123 51.61 16.99 -3.21
C PRO A 123 51.18 18.37 -3.76
N PRO A 124 51.43 19.47 -3.01
CA PRO A 124 51.04 20.83 -3.40
C PRO A 124 51.42 21.24 -4.85
N PRO A 125 52.58 20.84 -5.42
CA PRO A 125 52.93 21.20 -6.80
C PRO A 125 51.91 20.73 -7.84
N TYR A 126 51.26 19.59 -7.62
CA TYR A 126 50.21 19.10 -8.54
C TYR A 126 48.95 19.95 -8.45
N THR A 127 48.58 20.39 -7.25
CA THR A 127 47.45 21.30 -7.04
C THR A 127 47.69 22.64 -7.74
N GLU A 128 48.89 23.18 -7.65
CA GLU A 128 49.27 24.42 -8.36
C GLU A 128 49.20 24.23 -9.88
N LEU A 129 49.76 23.14 -10.41
CA LEU A 129 49.71 22.80 -11.83
C LEU A 129 48.28 22.69 -12.35
N ILE A 130 47.39 22.02 -11.61
CA ILE A 130 45.98 21.89 -11.98
C ILE A 130 45.32 23.28 -12.03
N ARG A 131 45.56 24.12 -11.02
CA ARG A 131 45.01 25.48 -10.98
C ARG A 131 45.50 26.35 -12.12
N GLU A 132 46.80 26.30 -12.44
CA GLU A 132 47.40 27.04 -13.54
C GLU A 132 46.80 26.61 -14.90
N ARG A 133 46.65 25.31 -15.12
CA ARG A 133 46.02 24.80 -16.35
C ARG A 133 44.55 25.18 -16.48
N VAL A 134 43.78 25.07 -15.39
CA VAL A 134 42.38 25.49 -15.36
C VAL A 134 42.26 27.00 -15.63
N TRP A 135 43.20 27.82 -15.14
CA TRP A 135 43.27 29.25 -15.44
C TRP A 135 43.52 29.51 -16.94
N HIS A 136 44.34 28.69 -17.59
CA HIS A 136 44.56 28.72 -19.03
C HIS A 136 43.45 28.05 -19.86
N GLY A 137 42.38 27.57 -19.22
CA GLY A 137 41.23 26.93 -19.87
C GLY A 137 41.43 25.44 -20.20
N ASP A 138 42.55 24.84 -19.79
CA ASP A 138 42.80 23.40 -19.93
C ASP A 138 42.32 22.65 -18.67
N THR A 139 41.18 21.96 -18.78
CA THR A 139 40.58 21.20 -17.69
C THR A 139 40.94 19.72 -17.68
N THR A 140 41.75 19.25 -18.63
CA THR A 140 41.99 17.81 -18.88
C THR A 140 42.48 17.06 -17.64
N LEU A 141 43.46 17.63 -16.93
CA LEU A 141 44.04 17.00 -15.73
C LEU A 141 43.05 16.95 -14.56
N ARG A 142 42.21 17.98 -14.41
CA ARG A 142 41.14 18.00 -13.40
C ARG A 142 40.08 16.96 -13.72
N ASP A 143 39.58 16.97 -14.96
CA ASP A 143 38.50 16.08 -15.39
C ASP A 143 38.95 14.60 -15.36
N PHE A 144 40.24 14.32 -15.56
CA PHE A 144 40.83 12.99 -15.35
C PHE A 144 40.76 12.55 -13.88
N LEU A 145 41.13 13.42 -12.94
CA LEU A 145 41.06 13.11 -11.50
C LEU A 145 39.61 12.98 -11.02
N ASP A 146 38.68 13.73 -11.63
CA ASP A 146 37.26 13.66 -11.31
C ASP A 146 36.64 12.28 -11.59
N VAL A 147 37.18 11.49 -12.53
CA VAL A 147 36.74 10.10 -12.75
C VAL A 147 36.85 9.27 -11.47
N PHE A 148 37.94 9.46 -10.70
CA PHE A 148 38.17 8.76 -9.44
C PHE A 148 37.35 9.36 -8.31
N ASN A 149 37.35 10.69 -8.18
CA ASN A 149 36.59 11.39 -7.14
C ASN A 149 35.10 11.06 -7.23
N ASN A 150 34.53 11.16 -8.44
CA ASN A 150 33.12 10.90 -8.69
C ASN A 150 32.72 9.50 -8.21
N ARG A 151 33.49 8.47 -8.57
CA ARG A 151 33.18 7.10 -8.18
C ARG A 151 33.27 6.89 -6.66
N LEU A 152 34.29 7.45 -6.02
CA LEU A 152 34.48 7.32 -4.57
C LEU A 152 33.33 8.00 -3.80
N ILE A 153 32.93 9.20 -4.22
CA ILE A 153 31.86 9.97 -3.60
C ILE A 153 30.50 9.28 -3.81
N SER A 154 30.20 8.80 -5.02
CA SER A 154 28.98 8.01 -5.30
C SER A 154 28.89 6.77 -4.40
N LEU A 155 29.99 6.04 -4.24
CA LEU A 155 30.01 4.84 -3.38
C LEU A 155 29.89 5.18 -1.89
N LEU A 156 30.48 6.29 -1.44
CA LEU A 156 30.36 6.78 -0.07
C LEU A 156 28.90 7.15 0.25
N TYR A 157 28.24 7.88 -0.66
CA TYR A 157 26.83 8.23 -0.53
C TYR A 157 25.98 6.96 -0.42
N LYS A 158 26.17 6.00 -1.32
CA LYS A 158 25.45 4.72 -1.33
C LYS A 158 25.65 3.90 -0.06
N ALA A 159 26.89 3.84 0.45
CA ALA A 159 27.20 3.13 1.68
C ALA A 159 26.41 3.72 2.87
N ARG A 160 26.32 5.05 2.95
CA ARG A 160 25.56 5.73 4.00
C ARG A 160 24.05 5.63 3.79
N GLN A 161 23.57 5.70 2.55
CA GLN A 161 22.15 5.55 2.21
C GLN A 161 21.63 4.18 2.65
N ARG A 162 22.40 3.11 2.44
CA ARG A 162 22.04 1.74 2.90
C ARG A 162 21.89 1.61 4.41
N GLN A 163 22.63 2.41 5.19
CA GLN A 163 22.58 2.35 6.66
C GLN A 163 21.54 3.29 7.27
N ARG A 164 21.15 4.35 6.55
CA ARG A 164 20.23 5.37 7.04
C ARG A 164 18.97 5.42 6.19
N ILE A 165 17.88 4.88 6.74
CA ILE A 165 16.54 4.88 6.12
C ILE A 165 16.12 6.28 5.68
N GLY A 166 16.47 7.32 6.45
CA GLY A 166 16.14 8.71 6.13
C GLY A 166 16.82 9.29 4.89
N LEU A 167 17.81 8.62 4.29
CA LEU A 167 18.44 9.03 3.03
C LEU A 167 17.88 8.30 1.80
N GLU A 168 17.01 7.31 2.00
CA GLU A 168 16.33 6.64 0.90
C GLU A 168 15.26 7.56 0.31
N VAL A 169 15.15 7.56 -1.03
CA VAL A 169 14.18 8.42 -1.75
C VAL A 169 12.82 7.74 -1.85
N ARG A 170 12.78 6.41 -1.68
CA ARG A 170 11.54 5.63 -1.65
C ARG A 170 10.74 5.96 -0.41
N MET A 171 9.45 5.66 -0.47
CA MET A 171 8.61 5.75 0.72
C MET A 171 9.13 4.80 1.80
N PRO A 172 9.03 5.17 3.10
CA PRO A 172 9.57 4.35 4.18
C PRO A 172 9.08 2.90 4.19
N TRP A 173 7.85 2.65 3.73
CA TRP A 173 7.25 1.31 3.66
C TRP A 173 7.66 0.48 2.44
N ASP A 174 8.27 1.10 1.42
CA ASP A 174 8.83 0.43 0.23
C ASP A 174 10.36 0.27 0.33
N SER A 175 10.91 0.56 1.51
CA SER A 175 12.33 0.39 1.80
C SER A 175 12.70 -1.08 1.95
N GLU A 176 13.96 -1.40 1.68
CA GLU A 176 14.52 -2.71 2.03
C GLU A 176 14.33 -3.00 3.52
N PHE A 177 14.45 -1.98 4.39
CA PHE A 177 14.21 -2.15 5.83
C PHE A 177 12.77 -2.59 6.14
N ALA A 178 11.77 -1.97 5.50
CA ALA A 178 10.37 -2.37 5.63
C ALA A 178 10.15 -3.81 5.14
N ARG A 179 10.85 -4.23 4.08
CA ARG A 179 10.81 -5.63 3.62
C ARG A 179 11.30 -6.60 4.68
N HIS A 180 12.39 -6.29 5.40
CA HIS A 180 12.87 -7.11 6.51
C HIS A 180 11.86 -7.16 7.67
N LEU A 181 11.20 -6.04 7.97
CA LEU A 181 10.13 -6.00 8.98
C LEU A 181 8.92 -6.87 8.58
N LEU A 182 8.52 -6.85 7.29
CA LEU A 182 7.48 -7.75 6.78
C LEU A 182 7.90 -9.22 6.87
N MET A 183 9.17 -9.55 6.68
CA MET A 183 9.68 -10.91 6.89
C MET A 183 9.51 -11.34 8.35
N LEU A 184 9.77 -10.46 9.32
CA LEU A 184 9.57 -10.74 10.76
C LEU A 184 8.08 -10.93 11.10
N LEU A 185 7.18 -10.25 10.41
CA LEU A 185 5.72 -10.44 10.53
C LEU A 185 5.23 -11.77 9.92
N GLY A 186 6.06 -12.47 9.15
CA GLY A 186 5.63 -13.62 8.34
C GLY A 186 4.99 -13.23 6.99
N LEU A 187 5.02 -11.95 6.63
CA LEU A 187 4.51 -11.39 5.35
C LEU A 187 5.64 -11.10 4.35
N GLY A 188 6.79 -11.76 4.49
CA GLY A 188 7.99 -11.48 3.70
C GLY A 188 7.92 -11.88 2.22
N THR A 189 6.96 -12.74 1.86
CA THR A 189 6.76 -13.15 0.46
C THR A 189 5.63 -12.34 -0.18
N SER A 190 5.82 -11.96 -1.45
CA SER A 190 4.82 -11.18 -2.20
C SER A 190 3.45 -11.86 -2.29
N ARG A 191 3.39 -13.18 -2.13
CA ARG A 191 2.13 -13.94 -2.13
C ARG A 191 1.36 -13.86 -0.82
N LEU A 192 2.02 -13.53 0.30
CA LEU A 192 1.39 -13.37 1.61
C LEU A 192 0.96 -11.92 1.86
N GLN A 193 1.51 -10.99 1.10
CA GLN A 193 1.17 -9.57 1.12
C GLN A 193 -0.19 -9.31 0.45
N SER A 194 -0.85 -8.22 0.87
CA SER A 194 -2.10 -7.71 0.29
C SER A 194 -3.26 -8.70 0.29
N ARG A 195 -3.33 -9.56 1.31
CA ARG A 195 -4.43 -10.51 1.52
C ARG A 195 -5.56 -9.96 2.39
N MET A 196 -5.27 -8.91 3.14
CA MET A 196 -6.22 -8.23 4.03
C MET A 196 -6.73 -6.96 3.37
N GLN A 197 -7.86 -6.44 3.85
CA GLN A 197 -8.32 -5.10 3.50
C GLN A 197 -7.41 -4.00 4.08
N ILE A 198 -6.73 -4.33 5.18
CA ILE A 198 -5.73 -3.46 5.80
C ILE A 198 -4.47 -3.45 4.93
N GLU A 199 -3.93 -2.27 4.67
CA GLU A 199 -2.65 -2.16 3.97
C GLU A 199 -1.51 -2.68 4.86
N ASP A 200 -0.68 -3.57 4.32
CA ASP A 200 0.38 -4.26 5.08
C ASP A 200 1.35 -3.30 5.77
N HIS A 201 1.55 -2.09 5.20
CA HIS A 201 2.44 -1.09 5.77
C HIS A 201 1.97 -0.60 7.15
N ALA A 202 0.66 -0.62 7.43
CA ALA A 202 0.12 -0.25 8.75
C ALA A 202 0.56 -1.24 9.84
N LEU A 203 0.87 -2.49 9.47
CA LEU A 203 1.34 -3.52 10.39
C LEU A 203 2.82 -3.37 10.76
N LEU A 204 3.60 -2.61 9.98
CA LEU A 204 5.03 -2.39 10.22
C LEU A 204 5.29 -1.78 11.61
N PHE A 205 4.40 -0.90 12.06
CA PHE A 205 4.51 -0.29 13.39
C PHE A 205 4.35 -1.32 14.51
N TYR A 206 3.49 -2.32 14.32
CA TYR A 206 3.20 -3.37 15.31
C TYR A 206 4.16 -4.56 15.23
N THR A 207 5.17 -4.53 14.37
CA THR A 207 6.17 -5.61 14.20
C THR A 207 6.74 -6.11 15.53
N GLY A 208 7.07 -5.20 16.45
CA GLY A 208 7.57 -5.56 17.78
C GLY A 208 6.61 -6.46 18.58
N LEU A 209 5.29 -6.21 18.48
CA LEU A 209 4.28 -7.05 19.12
C LEU A 209 4.18 -8.42 18.44
N PHE A 210 4.29 -8.45 17.12
CA PHE A 210 4.15 -9.67 16.33
C PHE A 210 5.35 -10.62 16.45
N VAL A 211 6.54 -10.11 16.75
CA VAL A 211 7.75 -10.94 16.96
C VAL A 211 7.64 -11.83 18.20
N HIS A 212 6.86 -11.41 19.21
CA HIS A 212 6.66 -12.25 20.40
C HIS A 212 5.85 -13.50 20.06
N GLN A 213 6.39 -14.69 20.37
CA GLN A 213 5.69 -15.96 20.17
C GLN A 213 4.46 -16.10 21.06
N ALA A 214 4.50 -15.56 22.29
CA ALA A 214 3.36 -15.59 23.21
C ALA A 214 2.33 -14.51 22.83
N ARG A 215 1.25 -14.93 22.17
CA ARG A 215 0.12 -14.08 21.78
C ARG A 215 -0.78 -13.77 22.98
N SER A 216 -0.44 -12.72 23.73
CA SER A 216 -1.27 -12.26 24.86
C SER A 216 -2.52 -11.49 24.39
N LEU A 217 -3.63 -11.64 25.11
CA LEU A 217 -4.85 -10.86 24.88
C LEU A 217 -4.65 -9.36 25.17
N SER A 218 -3.84 -8.98 26.14
CA SER A 218 -3.56 -7.57 26.46
C SER A 218 -2.83 -6.86 25.32
N ALA A 219 -1.92 -7.54 24.63
CA ALA A 219 -1.28 -6.98 23.43
C ALA A 219 -2.28 -6.82 22.28
N LEU A 220 -3.21 -7.76 22.10
CA LEU A 220 -4.29 -7.63 21.13
C LEU A 220 -5.20 -6.44 21.45
N GLU A 221 -5.57 -6.25 22.72
CA GLU A 221 -6.35 -5.09 23.16
C GLU A 221 -5.63 -3.77 22.83
N ASN A 222 -4.33 -3.68 23.12
CA ASN A 222 -3.55 -2.48 22.83
C ASN A 222 -3.42 -2.22 21.34
N LEU A 223 -3.20 -3.27 20.54
CA LEU A 223 -3.13 -3.18 19.09
C LEU A 223 -4.46 -2.67 18.53
N LEU A 224 -5.59 -3.30 18.89
CA LEU A 224 -6.91 -2.89 18.41
C LEU A 224 -7.30 -1.49 18.88
N ARG A 225 -6.92 -1.13 20.11
CA ARG A 225 -7.17 0.19 20.68
C ARG A 225 -6.43 1.28 19.91
N ASP A 226 -5.17 1.05 19.57
CA ASP A 226 -4.36 2.00 18.82
C ASP A 226 -4.77 2.07 17.34
N PHE A 227 -5.03 0.93 16.70
CA PHE A 227 -5.40 0.90 15.29
C PHE A 227 -6.77 1.54 15.02
N PHE A 228 -7.79 1.17 15.81
CA PHE A 228 -9.16 1.67 15.62
C PHE A 228 -9.49 2.90 16.46
N GLN A 229 -8.60 3.32 17.36
CA GLN A 229 -8.81 4.46 18.27
C GLN A 229 -10.07 4.30 19.16
N ILE A 230 -10.34 3.07 19.60
CA ILE A 230 -11.54 2.69 20.38
C ILE A 230 -11.14 1.89 21.62
N GLN A 231 -11.91 2.01 22.69
CA GLN A 231 -11.72 1.15 23.86
C GLN A 231 -12.10 -0.29 23.54
N VAL A 232 -11.12 -1.18 23.67
CA VAL A 232 -11.26 -2.63 23.51
C VAL A 232 -10.84 -3.29 24.82
N VAL A 233 -11.69 -4.20 25.31
CA VAL A 233 -11.46 -5.06 26.48
C VAL A 233 -11.80 -6.49 26.10
N SER A 234 -10.93 -7.44 26.43
CA SER A 234 -11.15 -8.85 26.16
C SER A 234 -11.66 -9.62 27.38
N GLU A 235 -12.47 -10.65 27.14
CA GLU A 235 -12.93 -11.60 28.14
C GLU A 235 -12.48 -13.01 27.73
N PRO A 236 -11.53 -13.63 28.45
CA PRO A 236 -10.99 -14.94 28.11
C PRO A 236 -11.93 -16.10 28.49
N CYS A 237 -11.70 -17.26 27.87
CA CYS A 237 -12.31 -18.54 28.26
C CYS A 237 -13.85 -18.54 28.28
N LEU A 238 -14.45 -18.02 27.21
CA LEU A 238 -15.87 -18.19 26.95
C LEU A 238 -16.09 -19.57 26.36
N GLY A 239 -16.93 -20.37 27.01
CA GLY A 239 -17.23 -21.70 26.51
C GLY A 239 -18.13 -21.68 25.27
N GLN A 240 -17.95 -22.69 24.42
CA GLN A 240 -18.72 -22.91 23.22
C GLN A 240 -19.15 -24.37 23.11
N TRP A 241 -20.32 -24.58 22.54
CA TRP A 241 -20.76 -25.91 22.12
C TRP A 241 -20.10 -26.26 20.80
N TRP A 242 -19.29 -27.32 20.80
CA TRP A 242 -18.77 -27.94 19.60
C TRP A 242 -19.68 -29.09 19.18
N ASN A 243 -20.00 -29.15 17.88
CA ASN A 243 -20.69 -30.30 17.32
C ASN A 243 -19.65 -31.39 17.05
N LEU A 244 -19.89 -32.59 17.58
CA LEU A 244 -19.03 -33.74 17.30
C LEU A 244 -19.30 -34.25 15.88
N PRO A 245 -18.27 -34.67 15.12
CA PRO A 245 -18.48 -35.42 13.89
C PRO A 245 -19.12 -36.78 14.19
N GLU A 246 -19.81 -37.36 13.22
CA GLU A 246 -20.55 -38.62 13.43
C GLU A 246 -19.63 -39.79 13.85
N GLU A 247 -18.36 -39.73 13.46
CA GLU A 247 -17.32 -40.69 13.86
C GLU A 247 -16.98 -40.64 15.36
N GLU A 248 -17.29 -39.54 16.03
CA GLU A 248 -17.04 -39.39 17.47
C GLU A 248 -18.27 -39.80 18.31
N TYR A 249 -19.38 -40.14 17.67
CA TYR A 249 -20.57 -40.60 18.38
C TYR A 249 -20.34 -41.93 19.09
N THR A 250 -20.90 -42.03 20.29
CA THR A 250 -20.87 -43.28 21.04
C THR A 250 -22.00 -44.19 20.57
N HIS A 251 -21.64 -45.29 19.93
CA HIS A 251 -22.57 -46.34 19.50
C HIS A 251 -22.41 -47.56 20.41
N LEU A 252 -23.52 -48.00 21.02
CA LEU A 252 -23.53 -49.18 21.89
C LEU A 252 -23.69 -50.45 21.05
N GLY A 253 -22.81 -51.44 21.22
CA GLY A 253 -22.95 -52.75 20.58
C GLY A 253 -21.63 -53.53 20.44
N ILE A 254 -21.71 -54.75 19.91
CA ILE A 254 -20.53 -55.62 19.72
C ILE A 254 -19.53 -55.01 18.72
N SER A 255 -20.03 -54.25 17.74
CA SER A 255 -19.25 -53.43 16.80
C SER A 255 -19.37 -51.93 17.11
N GLY A 256 -19.67 -51.57 18.37
CA GLY A 256 -19.91 -50.20 18.80
C GLY A 256 -18.64 -49.33 18.79
N GLN A 257 -18.80 -48.06 18.42
CA GLN A 257 -17.74 -47.05 18.37
C GLN A 257 -17.74 -46.22 19.67
N ASN A 258 -16.55 -45.87 20.15
CA ASN A 258 -16.33 -45.00 21.32
C ASN A 258 -17.02 -45.45 22.62
N GLN A 259 -17.23 -46.75 22.84
CA GLN A 259 -18.04 -47.27 23.95
C GLN A 259 -17.33 -47.49 25.31
N ILE A 260 -16.04 -47.14 25.44
CA ILE A 260 -15.29 -47.35 26.69
C ILE A 260 -15.52 -46.17 27.65
N LEU A 261 -16.22 -46.45 28.76
CA LEU A 261 -16.47 -45.48 29.83
C LEU A 261 -15.16 -44.96 30.43
N GLY A 262 -15.07 -43.64 30.59
CA GLY A 262 -13.90 -42.95 31.15
C GLY A 262 -12.72 -42.78 30.20
N GLN A 263 -12.80 -43.29 28.96
CA GLN A 263 -11.78 -43.11 27.93
C GLN A 263 -12.34 -42.46 26.67
N THR A 264 -13.38 -43.06 26.09
CA THR A 264 -13.88 -42.65 24.76
C THR A 264 -15.37 -42.30 24.74
N ALA A 265 -16.14 -42.77 25.74
CA ALA A 265 -17.58 -42.56 25.75
C ALA A 265 -17.95 -41.08 25.96
N LEU A 266 -18.62 -40.51 24.97
CA LEU A 266 -19.13 -39.14 24.95
C LEU A 266 -20.66 -39.16 24.94
N ILE A 267 -21.26 -38.26 25.71
CA ILE A 267 -22.72 -38.15 25.83
C ILE A 267 -23.22 -37.06 24.89
N GLY A 268 -24.11 -37.45 23.96
CA GLY A 268 -24.79 -36.53 23.06
C GLY A 268 -24.03 -36.22 21.77
N THR A 269 -24.53 -35.26 21.00
CA THR A 269 -23.96 -34.83 19.70
C THR A 269 -23.10 -33.58 19.82
N ARG A 270 -22.96 -33.03 21.03
CA ARG A 270 -22.23 -31.78 21.29
C ARG A 270 -21.44 -31.85 22.58
N VAL A 271 -20.27 -31.23 22.59
CA VAL A 271 -19.40 -31.10 23.78
C VAL A 271 -19.18 -29.63 24.09
N TRP A 272 -19.15 -29.32 25.38
CA TRP A 272 -18.82 -27.97 25.86
C TRP A 272 -17.31 -27.81 25.98
N ALA A 273 -16.73 -26.91 25.18
CA ALA A 273 -15.33 -26.55 25.23
C ALA A 273 -15.17 -25.17 25.87
N GLN A 274 -14.56 -25.07 27.06
CA GLN A 274 -14.43 -23.81 27.81
C GLN A 274 -13.36 -22.86 27.23
N GLN A 275 -12.31 -23.41 26.62
CA GLN A 275 -11.11 -22.68 26.21
C GLN A 275 -11.11 -22.29 24.72
N SER A 276 -12.12 -22.69 23.95
CA SER A 276 -12.13 -22.54 22.50
C SER A 276 -12.42 -21.11 22.03
N LYS A 277 -12.96 -20.27 22.91
CA LYS A 277 -13.51 -18.97 22.52
C LYS A 277 -13.22 -17.87 23.55
N PHE A 278 -13.11 -16.64 23.07
CA PHE A 278 -13.03 -15.42 23.87
C PHE A 278 -13.92 -14.32 23.28
N ALA A 279 -14.16 -13.23 24.03
CA ALA A 279 -14.94 -12.09 23.55
C ALA A 279 -14.11 -10.81 23.55
N LEU A 280 -14.38 -9.97 22.55
CA LEU A 280 -13.87 -8.63 22.42
C LEU A 280 -15.03 -7.65 22.64
N HIS A 281 -14.96 -6.92 23.75
CA HIS A 281 -15.90 -5.85 24.09
C HIS A 281 -15.37 -4.54 23.53
N LEU A 282 -16.13 -3.95 22.61
CA LEU A 282 -15.82 -2.69 21.94
C LEU A 282 -16.73 -1.58 22.46
N GLY A 283 -16.12 -0.47 22.87
CA GLY A 283 -16.83 0.74 23.26
C GLY A 283 -16.82 1.02 24.76
N PRO A 284 -17.59 2.03 25.20
CA PRO A 284 -18.77 2.60 24.53
C PRO A 284 -18.45 3.55 23.33
N ILE A 285 -19.04 3.29 22.17
CA ILE A 285 -18.85 4.06 20.92
C ILE A 285 -20.11 4.85 20.51
N GLY A 286 -19.95 5.83 19.61
CA GLY A 286 -21.05 6.60 19.03
C GLY A 286 -21.72 5.87 17.85
N LEU A 287 -22.88 6.36 17.41
CA LEU A 287 -23.72 5.67 16.40
C LEU A 287 -23.02 5.48 15.05
N VAL A 288 -22.25 6.48 14.58
CA VAL A 288 -21.53 6.39 13.30
C VAL A 288 -20.49 5.28 13.35
N GLN A 289 -19.60 5.32 14.34
CA GLN A 289 -18.60 4.27 14.56
C GLN A 289 -19.26 2.91 14.76
N PHE A 290 -20.37 2.85 15.50
CA PHE A 290 -21.12 1.61 15.70
C PHE A 290 -21.58 0.99 14.39
N LEU A 291 -22.11 1.78 13.46
CA LEU A 291 -22.51 1.32 12.13
C LEU A 291 -21.32 0.84 11.29
N ASP A 292 -20.13 1.43 11.49
CA ASP A 292 -18.90 1.02 10.80
C ASP A 292 -18.37 -0.35 11.25
N PHE A 293 -18.58 -0.73 12.52
CA PHE A 293 -18.20 -2.06 13.04
C PHE A 293 -19.28 -3.13 12.90
N LEU A 294 -20.45 -2.80 12.34
CA LEU A 294 -21.39 -3.84 11.92
C LEU A 294 -20.85 -4.58 10.70
N PRO A 295 -21.30 -5.82 10.41
CA PRO A 295 -20.81 -6.62 9.28
C PRO A 295 -20.87 -6.00 7.87
N ILE A 296 -21.65 -4.93 7.71
CA ILE A 296 -21.84 -4.18 6.46
C ILE A 296 -20.94 -2.92 6.43
N GLY A 297 -20.43 -2.50 7.58
CA GLY A 297 -19.53 -1.37 7.71
C GLY A 297 -18.08 -1.73 7.36
N TRP A 298 -17.25 -0.70 7.24
CA TRP A 298 -15.87 -0.85 6.78
C TRP A 298 -14.92 -1.34 7.87
N GLY A 299 -15.25 -1.15 9.15
CA GLY A 299 -14.38 -1.52 10.27
C GLY A 299 -14.47 -3.01 10.65
N PHE A 300 -15.57 -3.70 10.33
CA PHE A 300 -15.78 -5.08 10.76
C PHE A 300 -14.81 -6.10 10.16
N MET A 301 -14.59 -6.03 8.83
CA MET A 301 -13.69 -6.96 8.14
C MET A 301 -12.23 -6.77 8.59
N PRO A 302 -11.67 -5.54 8.58
CA PRO A 302 -10.34 -5.26 9.15
C PRO A 302 -10.17 -5.75 10.58
N LEU A 303 -11.18 -5.54 11.45
CA LEU A 303 -11.13 -5.99 12.83
C LEU A 303 -11.03 -7.52 12.92
N CYS A 304 -11.83 -8.23 12.13
CA CYS A 304 -11.80 -9.69 12.10
C CYS A 304 -10.48 -10.22 11.54
N GLU A 305 -10.01 -9.69 10.41
CA GLU A 305 -8.76 -10.09 9.76
C GLU A 305 -7.56 -9.89 10.69
N LEU A 306 -7.47 -8.73 11.35
CA LEU A 306 -6.38 -8.44 12.26
C LEU A 306 -6.43 -9.33 13.51
N THR A 307 -7.62 -9.59 14.04
CA THR A 307 -7.80 -10.52 15.17
C THR A 307 -7.38 -11.94 14.78
N HIS A 308 -7.79 -12.42 13.60
CA HIS A 308 -7.37 -13.72 13.08
C HIS A 308 -5.86 -13.78 12.80
N LEU A 309 -5.24 -12.71 12.32
CA LEU A 309 -3.80 -12.64 12.13
C LEU A 309 -3.04 -12.78 13.47
N TRP A 310 -3.57 -12.20 14.55
CA TRP A 310 -2.97 -12.27 15.88
C TRP A 310 -3.15 -13.66 16.53
N VAL A 311 -4.39 -14.17 16.50
CA VAL A 311 -4.79 -15.37 17.25
C VAL A 311 -4.52 -16.66 16.48
N GLY A 312 -4.56 -16.62 15.15
CA GLY A 312 -4.51 -17.80 14.29
C GLY A 312 -5.88 -18.47 14.11
N PRO A 313 -5.90 -19.67 13.51
CA PRO A 313 -7.13 -20.40 13.18
C PRO A 313 -7.70 -21.23 14.35
N GLU A 314 -7.02 -21.29 15.50
CA GLU A 314 -7.34 -22.25 16.57
C GLU A 314 -8.46 -21.79 17.51
N LEU A 315 -8.61 -20.48 17.72
CA LEU A 315 -9.58 -19.92 18.65
C LEU A 315 -10.64 -19.10 17.92
N ASP A 316 -11.89 -19.36 18.27
CA ASP A 316 -13.01 -18.53 17.87
C ASP A 316 -13.07 -17.27 18.75
N PHE A 317 -13.65 -16.20 18.21
CA PHE A 317 -13.93 -15.01 18.99
C PHE A 317 -15.34 -14.48 18.75
N GLU A 318 -15.84 -13.74 19.73
CA GLU A 318 -17.10 -13.02 19.66
C GLU A 318 -16.85 -11.53 19.85
N ILE A 319 -17.61 -10.71 19.13
CA ILE A 319 -17.47 -9.26 19.18
C ILE A 319 -18.73 -8.70 19.84
N THR A 320 -18.58 -8.03 20.98
CA THR A 320 -19.65 -7.32 21.67
C THR A 320 -19.49 -5.83 21.46
N LEU A 321 -20.37 -5.23 20.66
CA LEU A 321 -20.41 -3.79 20.43
C LEU A 321 -21.29 -3.11 21.47
N THR A 322 -20.76 -2.09 22.15
CA THR A 322 -21.50 -1.29 23.14
C THR A 322 -21.78 0.13 22.59
N LEU A 323 -23.05 0.46 22.37
CA LEU A 323 -23.53 1.77 21.91
C LEU A 323 -23.96 2.62 23.09
N LYS A 324 -23.51 3.89 23.13
CA LYS A 324 -23.90 4.87 24.15
C LYS A 324 -25.43 5.04 24.20
N ALA A 325 -25.99 4.99 25.41
CA ALA A 325 -27.44 5.04 25.63
C ALA A 325 -28.15 6.27 25.00
N LYS A 326 -27.45 7.41 24.93
CA LYS A 326 -27.96 8.67 24.36
C LYS A 326 -28.12 8.63 22.84
N GLU A 327 -27.35 7.79 22.16
CA GLU A 327 -27.26 7.75 20.70
C GLU A 327 -28.02 6.56 20.09
N ILE A 328 -28.83 5.87 20.90
CA ILE A 328 -29.67 4.77 20.43
C ILE A 328 -30.76 5.34 19.48
N PRO A 329 -30.75 4.93 18.20
CA PRO A 329 -31.70 5.42 17.22
C PRO A 329 -33.10 4.88 17.47
N GLU A 330 -34.08 5.62 17.01
CA GLU A 330 -35.47 5.14 16.93
C GLU A 330 -35.61 4.20 15.75
N THR A 331 -36.26 3.05 15.99
CA THR A 331 -36.54 2.10 14.92
C THR A 331 -37.81 2.50 14.19
N TYR A 332 -37.68 2.82 12.91
CA TYR A 332 -38.79 3.01 12.00
C TYR A 332 -38.70 2.03 10.83
N LEU A 333 -39.86 1.63 10.31
CA LEU A 333 -39.94 0.82 9.09
C LEU A 333 -39.65 1.73 7.89
N SER A 334 -38.52 1.51 7.23
CA SER A 334 -38.13 2.24 6.02
C SER A 334 -37.32 1.32 5.11
N THR A 335 -37.50 1.49 3.80
CA THR A 335 -36.77 0.77 2.76
C THR A 335 -35.31 1.21 2.61
N GLN A 336 -34.94 2.41 3.05
CA GLN A 336 -33.57 2.95 2.89
C GLN A 336 -32.83 3.16 4.21
N LYS A 337 -33.55 3.50 5.29
CA LYS A 337 -32.95 3.79 6.62
C LYS A 337 -33.62 3.00 7.75
N GLY A 338 -34.23 1.87 7.44
CA GLY A 338 -34.89 1.03 8.43
C GLY A 338 -33.90 0.38 9.41
N GLY A 339 -34.37 0.12 10.63
CA GLY A 339 -33.61 -0.66 11.61
C GLY A 339 -33.44 -2.11 11.13
N ARG A 340 -32.22 -2.64 11.26
CA ARG A 340 -31.87 -4.01 10.89
C ARG A 340 -32.13 -4.93 12.07
N LEU A 341 -32.86 -6.00 11.83
CA LEU A 341 -33.28 -6.92 12.89
C LEU A 341 -32.06 -7.58 13.53
N GLY A 342 -31.95 -7.45 14.85
CA GLY A 342 -30.83 -7.98 15.64
C GLY A 342 -29.59 -7.08 15.70
N TRP A 343 -29.52 -5.99 14.93
CA TRP A 343 -28.37 -5.06 14.90
C TRP A 343 -28.71 -3.60 15.20
N THR A 344 -29.82 -3.07 14.72
CA THR A 344 -30.21 -1.67 14.98
C THR A 344 -31.70 -1.51 15.30
N SER A 345 -32.40 -2.63 15.49
CA SER A 345 -33.83 -2.67 15.80
C SER A 345 -34.10 -2.54 17.31
N TRP A 346 -33.80 -1.39 17.91
CA TRP A 346 -34.19 -1.10 19.30
C TRP A 346 -35.59 -0.48 19.38
N LEU A 347 -36.46 -1.10 20.16
CA LEU A 347 -37.79 -0.54 20.47
C LEU A 347 -37.65 0.56 21.51
N LYS A 348 -37.54 1.81 21.04
CA LYS A 348 -37.42 2.99 21.89
C LYS A 348 -38.81 3.51 22.27
N VAL A 349 -39.22 3.24 23.51
CA VAL A 349 -40.45 3.81 24.11
C VAL A 349 -40.11 4.96 25.08
N LYS A 350 -38.91 4.95 25.66
CA LYS A 350 -38.32 5.99 26.52
C LYS A 350 -36.81 6.04 26.28
N GLU A 351 -36.16 7.11 26.74
CA GLU A 351 -34.68 7.18 26.71
C GLU A 351 -34.06 6.04 27.51
N PHE A 352 -33.06 5.38 26.92
CA PHE A 352 -32.35 4.30 27.56
C PHE A 352 -31.42 4.87 28.65
N LYS A 353 -31.45 4.24 29.83
CA LYS A 353 -30.54 4.56 30.93
C LYS A 353 -29.25 3.72 30.92
N LYS A 354 -29.23 2.65 30.13
CA LYS A 354 -28.10 1.73 29.98
C LYS A 354 -27.66 1.68 28.54
N ASP A 355 -26.37 1.50 28.32
CA ASP A 355 -25.79 1.31 27.00
C ASP A 355 -26.33 0.02 26.37
N ALA A 356 -26.52 0.03 25.06
CA ALA A 356 -27.01 -1.12 24.33
C ALA A 356 -25.84 -1.97 23.86
N GLN A 357 -25.95 -3.30 24.03
CA GLN A 357 -24.93 -4.25 23.62
C GLN A 357 -25.45 -5.15 22.52
N ILE A 358 -24.61 -5.39 21.51
CA ILE A 358 -24.88 -6.34 20.44
C ILE A 358 -23.74 -7.31 20.32
N ARG A 359 -24.07 -8.60 20.27
CA ARG A 359 -23.12 -9.68 20.02
C ARG A 359 -23.11 -10.08 18.56
N LEU A 360 -21.91 -10.14 18.00
CA LEU A 360 -21.63 -10.58 16.65
C LEU A 360 -20.69 -11.80 16.72
N LEU A 361 -21.03 -12.82 15.95
CA LEU A 361 -20.25 -14.04 15.82
C LEU A 361 -19.62 -14.07 14.41
N PRO A 362 -18.33 -13.69 14.27
CA PRO A 362 -17.64 -13.61 12.99
C PRO A 362 -17.75 -14.89 12.15
N HIS A 363 -17.59 -16.08 12.74
CA HIS A 363 -17.68 -17.35 11.99
C HIS A 363 -19.03 -17.57 11.31
N LEU A 364 -20.16 -17.13 11.91
CA LEU A 364 -21.49 -17.23 11.29
C LEU A 364 -21.72 -16.18 10.21
N VAL A 365 -21.06 -15.04 10.32
CA VAL A 365 -21.19 -13.90 9.41
C VAL A 365 -20.28 -14.06 8.20
N ILE A 366 -19.04 -14.51 8.41
CA ILE A 366 -18.00 -14.71 7.40
C ILE A 366 -18.21 -16.06 6.68
N GLY A 367 -18.60 -17.13 7.39
CA GLY A 367 -18.89 -18.43 6.77
C GLY A 367 -20.05 -18.41 5.77
N LYS A 368 -20.93 -17.40 5.84
CA LYS A 368 -21.94 -17.15 4.79
C LYS A 368 -21.38 -16.41 3.57
N LYS A 369 -20.29 -15.64 3.73
CA LYS A 369 -19.61 -14.91 2.64
C LYS A 369 -18.75 -15.80 1.74
N GLU A 370 -18.36 -17.01 2.17
CA GLU A 370 -17.59 -17.95 1.34
C GLU A 370 -18.30 -18.33 0.03
N LYS A 371 -19.63 -18.14 -0.07
CA LYS A 371 -20.36 -18.37 -1.32
C LYS A 371 -20.11 -17.32 -2.41
N TYR A 372 -19.53 -16.18 -2.07
CA TYR A 372 -19.24 -15.09 -3.01
C TYR A 372 -17.88 -14.45 -2.68
N SER A 373 -16.80 -15.21 -2.89
CA SER A 373 -15.43 -14.71 -2.85
C SER A 373 -15.14 -13.85 -4.09
N PHE A 374 -15.65 -12.62 -4.09
CA PHE A 374 -15.28 -11.62 -5.07
C PHE A 374 -14.47 -10.54 -4.37
N SER A 375 -13.16 -10.46 -4.64
CA SER A 375 -12.20 -9.58 -3.96
C SER A 375 -12.58 -8.10 -3.94
N LEU A 376 -13.44 -7.63 -4.87
CA LEU A 376 -13.94 -6.25 -4.88
C LEU A 376 -15.42 -6.12 -4.50
N LEU A 377 -16.27 -7.05 -4.93
CA LEU A 377 -17.70 -6.98 -4.64
C LEU A 377 -18.04 -7.29 -3.18
N GLY A 378 -17.09 -7.85 -2.42
CA GLY A 378 -17.20 -8.00 -0.96
C GLY A 378 -17.30 -6.67 -0.19
N LEU A 379 -17.04 -5.53 -0.85
CA LEU A 379 -17.26 -4.18 -0.32
C LEU A 379 -18.72 -3.71 -0.43
N LEU A 380 -19.53 -4.37 -1.26
CA LEU A 380 -20.95 -4.06 -1.39
C LEU A 380 -21.76 -4.85 -0.34
N PRO A 381 -22.78 -4.24 0.28
CA PRO A 381 -23.76 -4.97 1.09
C PRO A 381 -24.37 -6.14 0.28
N GLU A 382 -24.68 -7.27 0.93
CA GLU A 382 -25.22 -8.47 0.24
C GLU A 382 -26.43 -8.18 -0.64
N ASP A 383 -27.29 -7.24 -0.25
CA ASP A 383 -28.46 -6.84 -1.01
C ASP A 383 -28.10 -6.12 -2.32
N GLU A 384 -27.09 -5.25 -2.28
CA GLU A 384 -26.58 -4.55 -3.46
C GLU A 384 -25.82 -5.52 -4.38
N LEU A 385 -25.03 -6.41 -3.78
CA LEU A 385 -24.29 -7.45 -4.47
C LEU A 385 -25.22 -8.37 -5.27
N ARG A 386 -26.33 -8.82 -4.67
CA ARG A 386 -27.32 -9.67 -5.36
C ARG A 386 -27.98 -8.94 -6.52
N VAL A 387 -28.26 -7.64 -6.37
CA VAL A 387 -28.84 -6.82 -7.45
C VAL A 387 -27.86 -6.69 -8.61
N VAL A 388 -26.57 -6.45 -8.33
CA VAL A 388 -25.52 -6.37 -9.35
C VAL A 388 -25.34 -7.71 -10.06
N LEU A 389 -25.21 -8.81 -9.31
CA LEU A 389 -25.00 -10.15 -9.88
C LEU A 389 -26.19 -10.60 -10.75
N ASN A 390 -27.43 -10.25 -10.37
CA ASN A 390 -28.62 -10.58 -11.17
C ASN A 390 -28.72 -9.79 -12.49
N GLN A 391 -27.98 -8.69 -12.62
CA GLN A 391 -27.95 -7.90 -13.86
C GLN A 391 -26.82 -8.31 -14.80
N MET A 392 -25.88 -9.14 -14.34
CA MET A 392 -24.76 -9.61 -15.14
C MET A 392 -25.15 -10.80 -16.03
N THR A 393 -24.63 -10.83 -17.25
CA THR A 393 -24.77 -11.98 -18.15
C THR A 393 -23.61 -12.95 -17.94
N VAL A 394 -23.92 -14.24 -17.90
CA VAL A 394 -22.95 -15.30 -17.62
C VAL A 394 -22.39 -15.87 -18.93
N HIS A 395 -21.06 -15.94 -19.03
CA HIS A 395 -20.34 -16.51 -20.17
C HIS A 395 -19.42 -17.64 -19.69
N ASP A 396 -19.66 -18.85 -20.19
CA ASP A 396 -18.76 -19.98 -20.03
C ASP A 396 -17.80 -20.02 -21.23
N LEU A 397 -16.50 -19.82 -20.97
CA LEU A 397 -15.47 -19.68 -22.00
C LEU A 397 -14.38 -20.75 -21.79
N PRO A 398 -14.01 -21.51 -22.83
CA PRO A 398 -12.93 -22.48 -22.72
C PRO A 398 -11.56 -21.79 -22.65
N ARG A 399 -10.54 -22.53 -22.22
CA ARG A 399 -9.14 -22.09 -22.22
C ARG A 399 -8.67 -21.57 -23.60
N HIS A 400 -7.84 -20.53 -23.61
CA HIS A 400 -7.28 -19.84 -24.79
C HIS A 400 -8.29 -19.05 -25.63
N THR A 401 -9.40 -18.62 -25.03
CA THR A 401 -10.39 -17.74 -25.68
C THR A 401 -10.04 -16.28 -25.44
N ILE A 402 -10.04 -15.48 -26.50
CA ILE A 402 -9.87 -14.02 -26.40
C ILE A 402 -11.20 -13.41 -25.93
N VAL A 403 -11.22 -12.82 -24.73
CA VAL A 403 -12.41 -12.21 -24.14
C VAL A 403 -12.55 -10.76 -24.57
N VAL A 404 -11.45 -10.01 -24.57
CA VAL A 404 -11.37 -8.65 -25.13
C VAL A 404 -10.11 -8.51 -25.96
N LYS A 405 -10.16 -7.69 -27.01
CA LYS A 405 -9.04 -7.41 -27.90
C LYS A 405 -8.62 -5.95 -27.79
N GLN A 406 -7.32 -5.69 -27.72
CA GLN A 406 -6.76 -4.33 -27.69
C GLN A 406 -7.22 -3.50 -28.89
N GLU A 407 -7.29 -2.18 -28.72
CA GLU A 407 -7.70 -1.18 -29.72
C GLU A 407 -9.15 -1.34 -30.23
N THR A 408 -9.95 -2.22 -29.62
CA THR A 408 -11.39 -2.29 -29.89
C THR A 408 -12.15 -1.34 -28.98
N MET A 409 -13.25 -0.78 -29.47
CA MET A 409 -14.21 -0.10 -28.60
C MET A 409 -14.96 -1.15 -27.78
N GLY A 410 -15.03 -0.95 -26.47
CA GLY A 410 -15.68 -1.89 -25.57
C GLY A 410 -16.57 -1.18 -24.57
N ASP A 411 -17.85 -1.56 -24.59
CA ASP A 411 -18.89 -1.01 -23.71
C ASP A 411 -19.29 -1.98 -22.60
N SER A 412 -18.38 -2.86 -22.17
CA SER A 412 -18.67 -3.86 -21.13
C SER A 412 -17.55 -4.00 -20.09
N LEU A 413 -17.93 -4.31 -18.86
CA LEU A 413 -17.07 -4.70 -17.75
C LEU A 413 -17.20 -6.20 -17.56
N PHE A 414 -16.10 -6.88 -17.26
CA PHE A 414 -16.09 -8.32 -17.01
C PHE A 414 -15.57 -8.63 -15.61
N LEU A 415 -16.17 -9.64 -14.98
CA LEU A 415 -15.81 -10.18 -13.67
C LEU A 415 -15.54 -11.67 -13.79
N ILE A 416 -14.43 -12.14 -13.22
CA ILE A 416 -14.07 -13.55 -13.26
C ILE A 416 -14.76 -14.26 -12.09
N GLN A 417 -15.75 -15.10 -12.39
CA GLN A 417 -16.43 -15.93 -11.39
C GLN A 417 -15.68 -17.23 -11.10
N ASN A 418 -15.03 -17.82 -12.10
CA ASN A 418 -14.15 -18.99 -11.92
C ASN A 418 -13.12 -19.00 -13.05
N GLY A 419 -11.91 -19.46 -12.76
CA GLY A 419 -10.81 -19.57 -13.71
C GLY A 419 -9.81 -18.42 -13.62
N SER A 420 -8.97 -18.30 -14.65
CA SER A 420 -7.88 -17.34 -14.74
C SER A 420 -7.74 -16.81 -16.16
N VAL A 421 -7.32 -15.56 -16.29
CA VAL A 421 -7.06 -14.90 -17.57
C VAL A 421 -5.73 -14.17 -17.53
N GLN A 422 -5.13 -13.98 -18.70
CA GLN A 422 -3.88 -13.26 -18.88
C GLN A 422 -4.12 -11.99 -19.70
N VAL A 423 -3.55 -10.89 -19.26
CA VAL A 423 -3.64 -9.58 -19.91
C VAL A 423 -2.37 -9.34 -20.72
N LEU A 424 -2.53 -9.15 -22.02
CA LEU A 424 -1.49 -9.00 -23.02
C LEU A 424 -1.61 -7.64 -23.69
N ARG A 425 -0.51 -6.89 -23.78
CA ARG A 425 -0.43 -5.65 -24.56
C ARG A 425 0.49 -5.85 -25.75
N GLU A 426 0.00 -5.50 -26.93
CA GLU A 426 0.77 -5.50 -28.17
C GLU A 426 1.52 -4.17 -28.28
N GLU A 427 2.84 -4.22 -28.42
CA GLU A 427 3.70 -3.04 -28.62
C GLU A 427 3.82 -2.70 -30.12
N GLN A 428 4.36 -1.52 -30.44
CA GLN A 428 4.45 -1.02 -31.83
C GLN A 428 5.31 -1.90 -32.75
N ASP A 429 6.18 -2.74 -32.19
CA ASP A 429 7.03 -3.71 -32.89
C ASP A 429 6.34 -5.08 -33.08
N GLY A 430 5.05 -5.21 -32.72
CA GLY A 430 4.28 -6.47 -32.83
C GLY A 430 4.59 -7.51 -31.74
N SER A 431 5.51 -7.22 -30.81
CA SER A 431 5.76 -8.07 -29.64
C SER A 431 4.64 -7.94 -28.60
N GLN A 432 4.26 -9.07 -27.97
CA GLN A 432 3.28 -9.10 -26.89
C GLN A 432 3.94 -9.07 -25.52
N ARG A 433 3.59 -8.07 -24.71
CA ARG A 433 4.01 -7.92 -23.32
C ARG A 433 2.88 -8.35 -22.37
N ILE A 434 3.19 -9.29 -21.47
CA ILE A 434 2.26 -9.69 -20.41
C ILE A 434 2.22 -8.58 -19.36
N LEU A 435 1.05 -7.96 -19.18
CA LEU A 435 0.83 -6.95 -18.13
C LEU A 435 0.51 -7.58 -16.78
N GLY A 436 -0.11 -8.76 -16.78
CA GLY A 436 -0.43 -9.50 -15.56
C GLY A 436 -1.39 -10.66 -15.79
N ASN A 437 -1.59 -11.45 -14.74
CA ASN A 437 -2.58 -12.52 -14.71
C ASN A 437 -3.67 -12.16 -13.70
N LEU A 438 -4.93 -12.30 -14.12
CA LEU A 438 -6.11 -12.07 -13.29
C LEU A 438 -6.79 -13.40 -12.98
N LYS A 439 -7.43 -13.49 -11.81
CA LYS A 439 -8.05 -14.72 -11.30
C LYS A 439 -9.46 -14.46 -10.80
N GLU A 440 -10.13 -15.51 -10.33
CA GLU A 440 -11.42 -15.43 -9.66
C GLU A 440 -11.48 -14.25 -8.67
N GLY A 441 -12.51 -13.41 -8.81
CA GLY A 441 -12.70 -12.20 -8.02
C GLY A 441 -12.21 -10.91 -8.67
N ASP A 442 -11.37 -10.98 -9.71
CA ASP A 442 -10.84 -9.80 -10.41
C ASP A 442 -11.77 -9.28 -11.52
N PHE A 443 -11.65 -7.98 -11.82
CA PHE A 443 -12.34 -7.30 -12.91
C PHE A 443 -11.40 -6.90 -14.04
N PHE A 444 -11.93 -6.82 -15.26
CA PHE A 444 -11.24 -6.21 -16.38
C PHE A 444 -12.20 -5.50 -17.33
N GLY A 445 -11.65 -4.53 -18.06
CA GLY A 445 -12.41 -3.71 -19.01
C GLY A 445 -12.96 -2.40 -18.42
N GLU A 446 -12.69 -2.11 -17.15
CA GLU A 446 -13.08 -0.88 -16.46
C GLU A 446 -12.46 0.38 -17.09
N MET A 447 -11.24 0.26 -17.62
CA MET A 447 -10.51 1.41 -18.17
C MET A 447 -11.22 2.02 -19.38
N ALA A 448 -11.72 1.21 -20.31
CA ALA A 448 -12.44 1.69 -21.49
C ALA A 448 -13.75 2.39 -21.11
N LEU A 449 -14.42 1.88 -20.07
CA LEU A 449 -15.67 2.44 -19.57
C LEU A 449 -15.49 3.78 -18.85
N LEU A 450 -14.45 3.89 -18.01
CA LEU A 450 -14.17 5.10 -17.22
C LEU A 450 -13.52 6.21 -18.04
N THR A 451 -12.62 5.86 -18.97
CA THR A 451 -11.83 6.83 -19.74
C THR A 451 -12.43 7.15 -21.10
N GLY A 452 -13.38 6.36 -21.59
CA GLY A 452 -13.96 6.50 -22.93
C GLY A 452 -12.99 6.17 -24.07
N ARG A 453 -11.82 5.59 -23.76
CA ARG A 453 -10.79 5.19 -24.74
C ARG A 453 -10.98 3.74 -25.20
N PRO A 454 -10.41 3.35 -26.36
CA PRO A 454 -10.35 1.95 -26.78
C PRO A 454 -9.70 1.04 -25.72
N ARG A 455 -9.96 -0.27 -25.79
CA ARG A 455 -9.38 -1.28 -24.89
C ARG A 455 -7.85 -1.19 -24.91
N SER A 456 -7.25 -1.01 -23.74
CA SER A 456 -5.79 -0.83 -23.56
C SER A 456 -4.96 -2.10 -23.70
N ALA A 457 -5.59 -3.28 -23.61
CA ALA A 457 -4.94 -4.57 -23.69
C ALA A 457 -5.92 -5.67 -24.15
N THR A 458 -5.36 -6.76 -24.66
CA THR A 458 -6.05 -8.01 -24.98
C THR A 458 -6.10 -8.90 -23.75
N VAL A 459 -7.21 -9.58 -23.50
CA VAL A 459 -7.35 -10.53 -22.37
C VAL A 459 -7.73 -11.90 -22.90
N VAL A 460 -6.97 -12.92 -22.50
CA VAL A 460 -7.12 -14.31 -22.97
C VAL A 460 -7.29 -15.25 -21.79
N THR A 461 -8.23 -16.19 -21.86
CA THR A 461 -8.42 -17.19 -20.80
C THR A 461 -7.24 -18.15 -20.71
N THR A 462 -6.69 -18.35 -19.51
CA THR A 462 -5.59 -19.31 -19.25
C THR A 462 -6.09 -20.65 -18.72
N THR A 463 -7.33 -20.72 -18.25
CA THR A 463 -8.07 -21.94 -17.91
C THR A 463 -9.48 -21.87 -18.52
N ASP A 464 -10.29 -22.91 -18.35
CA ASP A 464 -11.73 -22.76 -18.55
C ASP A 464 -12.26 -21.75 -17.53
N CYS A 465 -13.05 -20.79 -17.99
CA CYS A 465 -13.45 -19.64 -17.22
C CYS A 465 -14.96 -19.44 -17.28
N LYS A 466 -15.52 -19.04 -16.14
CA LYS A 466 -16.87 -18.51 -16.03
C LYS A 466 -16.76 -17.02 -15.75
N ILE A 467 -17.23 -16.19 -16.69
CA ILE A 467 -17.08 -14.74 -16.64
C ILE A 467 -18.46 -14.09 -16.64
N LEU A 468 -18.65 -13.08 -15.81
CA LEU A 468 -19.85 -12.28 -15.71
C LEU A 468 -19.62 -10.95 -16.44
N GLU A 469 -20.48 -10.62 -17.41
CA GLU A 469 -20.42 -9.40 -18.20
C GLU A 469 -21.49 -8.40 -17.73
N LEU A 470 -21.10 -7.13 -17.64
CA LEU A 470 -21.98 -6.01 -17.32
C LEU A 470 -21.81 -4.91 -18.37
N SER A 471 -22.89 -4.54 -19.05
CA SER A 471 -22.85 -3.48 -20.07
C SER A 471 -22.71 -2.08 -19.45
N LYS A 472 -22.21 -1.11 -20.23
CA LYS A 472 -22.08 0.30 -19.85
C LYS A 472 -23.39 0.91 -19.39
N ARG A 473 -24.51 0.57 -20.05
CA ARG A 473 -25.84 1.03 -19.68
C ARG A 473 -26.22 0.55 -18.27
N GLN A 474 -26.12 -0.77 -18.04
CA GLN A 474 -26.40 -1.37 -16.73
C GLN A 474 -25.47 -0.82 -15.65
N LEU A 475 -24.19 -0.64 -15.96
CA LEU A 475 -23.22 -0.06 -15.03
C LEU A 475 -23.58 1.39 -14.68
N THR A 476 -23.99 2.19 -15.66
CA THR A 476 -24.38 3.60 -15.45
C THR A 476 -25.63 3.70 -14.57
N ASP A 477 -26.62 2.83 -14.81
CA ASP A 477 -27.83 2.73 -13.98
C ASP A 477 -27.49 2.31 -12.54
N LEU A 478 -26.55 1.37 -12.37
CA LEU A 478 -26.06 0.93 -11.07
C LEU A 478 -25.27 2.01 -10.34
N MET A 479 -24.43 2.79 -11.04
CA MET A 479 -23.68 3.91 -10.45
C MET A 479 -24.61 5.04 -10.00
N GLN A 480 -25.66 5.35 -10.77
CA GLN A 480 -26.66 6.34 -10.37
C GLN A 480 -27.42 5.90 -9.10
N LYS A 481 -27.75 4.61 -9.00
CA LYS A 481 -28.48 4.05 -7.86
C LYS A 481 -27.59 3.83 -6.64
N TYR A 482 -26.32 3.50 -6.85
CA TYR A 482 -25.33 3.19 -5.82
C TYR A 482 -24.00 3.92 -6.09
N PRO A 483 -23.85 5.18 -5.65
CA PRO A 483 -22.67 6.02 -5.91
C PRO A 483 -21.34 5.42 -5.43
N ARG A 484 -21.39 4.45 -4.51
CA ARG A 484 -20.21 3.74 -3.99
C ARG A 484 -19.52 2.87 -5.04
N ILE A 485 -20.27 2.36 -6.03
CA ILE A 485 -19.72 1.53 -7.11
C ILE A 485 -18.73 2.35 -7.95
N GLU A 486 -19.04 3.63 -8.17
CA GLU A 486 -18.17 4.55 -8.91
C GLU A 486 -16.83 4.80 -8.19
N GLN A 487 -16.88 5.11 -6.89
CA GLN A 487 -15.69 5.35 -6.08
C GLN A 487 -14.77 4.13 -6.04
N MET A 488 -15.35 2.93 -5.96
CA MET A 488 -14.63 1.66 -6.00
C MET A 488 -13.92 1.47 -7.35
N LEU A 489 -14.61 1.68 -8.48
CA LEU A 489 -14.03 1.57 -9.82
C LEU A 489 -12.90 2.59 -10.04
N GLN A 490 -13.04 3.82 -9.55
CA GLN A 490 -11.99 4.84 -9.62
C GLN A 490 -10.76 4.47 -8.78
N THR A 491 -10.95 3.90 -7.59
CA THR A 491 -9.86 3.44 -6.73
C THR A 491 -9.07 2.31 -7.40
N TYR A 492 -9.78 1.38 -8.03
CA TYR A 492 -9.16 0.28 -8.76
C TYR A 492 -8.39 0.77 -10.00
N TYR A 493 -8.96 1.72 -10.74
CA TYR A 493 -8.29 2.39 -11.85
C TYR A 493 -6.97 3.03 -11.42
N LYS A 494 -6.96 3.78 -10.30
CA LYS A 494 -5.75 4.41 -9.76
C LYS A 494 -4.65 3.39 -9.44
N ARG A 495 -5.01 2.25 -8.82
CA ARG A 495 -4.05 1.18 -8.48
C ARG A 495 -3.40 0.53 -9.71
N ARG A 496 -4.15 0.36 -10.81
CA ARG A 496 -3.63 -0.22 -12.06
C ARG A 496 -2.79 0.74 -12.90
N VAL A 497 -3.04 2.04 -12.82
CA VAL A 497 -2.23 3.05 -13.54
C VAL A 497 -0.91 3.32 -12.81
N SER A 498 -0.85 3.06 -11.50
CA SER A 498 0.37 3.20 -10.69
C SER A 498 1.32 1.99 -10.72
N GLN A 499 0.89 0.85 -11.29
CA GLN A 499 1.71 -0.34 -11.52
C GLN A 499 2.17 -0.37 -12.99
#